data_AF-A0A9D5UYS6-F1
#
_entry.id   AF-A0A9D5UYS6-F1
#
_cell.length_a   1.000
_cell.length_b   1.000
_cell.length_c   1.000
_cell.angle_alpha   90.00
_cell.angle_beta   90.00
_cell.angle_gamma   90.00
#
_symmetry.space_group_name_H-M   'P 1'
#
loop_
_entity.id
_entity.type
_entity.pdbx_description
1 polymer ?
#
loop_
_entity_poly.entity_id
_entity_poly.type
_entity_poly.pdbx_seq_one_letter_code
_entity_poly.pdbx_strand_id
1 'polypeptide(L)'
;MANRKPLTDEEGEVRELTAEDFRHSQSADGLSPTLARKLGVRSRQKKPTKERITIRISREVLDRFRATGNGWQSRMDEVLKEWVATHAADRNLTSRHGA
;
A
#
# COMPACT_ATOMS: atom_id res chain seq x y z
N MET A 1 -14.31 9.56 -39.95
CA MET A 1 -14.55 9.68 -38.51
C MET A 1 -15.99 9.26 -38.26
N ALA A 2 -16.22 8.10 -37.64
CA ALA A 2 -17.57 7.57 -37.48
C ALA A 2 -18.41 8.53 -36.62
N ASN A 3 -19.59 8.88 -37.13
CA ASN A 3 -20.51 9.86 -36.55
C ASN A 3 -21.17 9.24 -35.30
N ARG A 4 -20.53 9.38 -34.13
CA ARG A 4 -21.05 8.88 -32.85
C ARG A 4 -22.13 9.85 -32.36
N LYS A 5 -23.32 9.32 -32.05
CA LYS A 5 -24.35 10.13 -31.39
C LYS A 5 -23.80 10.69 -30.07
N PRO A 6 -24.08 11.96 -29.73
CA PRO A 6 -23.65 12.54 -28.47
C PRO A 6 -24.16 11.70 -27.29
N LEU A 7 -23.44 11.74 -26.17
CA LEU A 7 -23.79 10.98 -24.96
C LEU A 7 -25.08 11.52 -24.31
N THR A 8 -25.39 12.78 -24.58
CA THR A 8 -26.54 13.50 -24.03
C THR A 8 -27.32 14.13 -25.18
N ASP A 9 -28.65 14.10 -25.12
CA ASP A 9 -29.54 14.78 -26.07
C ASP A 9 -29.75 16.27 -25.71
N GLU A 10 -30.59 16.97 -26.47
CA GLU A 10 -30.84 18.42 -26.28
C GLU A 10 -31.61 18.70 -24.97
N GLU A 11 -32.32 17.70 -24.46
CA GLU A 11 -33.07 17.72 -23.22
C GLU A 11 -32.21 17.40 -21.98
N GLY A 12 -30.96 16.97 -22.18
CA GLY A 12 -30.03 16.68 -21.09
C GLY A 12 -30.05 15.22 -20.62
N GLU A 13 -30.81 14.34 -21.28
CA GLU A 13 -30.91 12.93 -20.95
C GLU A 13 -29.73 12.14 -21.52
N VAL A 14 -29.18 11.25 -20.69
CA VAL A 14 -28.03 10.42 -21.07
C VAL A 14 -28.52 9.18 -21.80
N ARG A 15 -28.05 8.98 -23.03
CA ARG A 15 -28.38 7.76 -23.79
C ARG A 15 -27.87 6.50 -23.07
N GLU A 16 -28.47 5.37 -23.37
CA GLU A 16 -27.99 4.06 -22.89
C GLU A 16 -26.49 3.86 -23.18
N LEU A 17 -25.76 3.47 -22.12
CA LEU A 17 -24.33 3.18 -22.19
C LEU A 17 -24.10 1.81 -22.82
N THR A 18 -23.32 1.80 -23.89
CA THR A 18 -22.98 0.58 -24.63
C THR A 18 -21.63 0.03 -24.19
N ALA A 19 -21.36 -1.24 -24.52
CA ALA A 19 -20.05 -1.86 -24.29
C ALA A 19 -18.90 -1.07 -24.94
N GLU A 20 -19.16 -0.34 -26.03
CA GLU A 20 -18.13 0.48 -26.66
C GLU A 20 -17.76 1.73 -25.86
N ASP A 21 -18.66 2.24 -25.03
CA ASP A 21 -18.42 3.42 -24.18
C ASP A 21 -17.44 3.05 -23.04
N PHE A 22 -17.56 1.83 -22.52
CA PHE A 22 -16.64 1.29 -21.51
C PHE A 22 -15.22 1.05 -22.04
N ARG A 23 -15.02 0.91 -23.35
CA ARG A 23 -13.67 0.76 -23.94
C ARG A 23 -12.79 2.00 -23.75
N HIS A 24 -13.40 3.15 -23.49
CA HIS A 24 -12.68 4.40 -23.24
C HIS A 24 -12.60 4.77 -21.75
N SER A 25 -13.12 3.92 -20.86
CA SER A 25 -13.02 4.14 -19.42
C SER A 25 -11.56 4.10 -18.97
N GLN A 26 -11.15 5.11 -18.19
CA GLN A 26 -9.82 5.18 -17.61
C GLN A 26 -9.79 4.60 -16.20
N SER A 27 -8.66 4.03 -15.81
CA SER A 27 -8.43 3.62 -14.42
C SER A 27 -8.46 4.83 -13.49
N ALA A 28 -8.96 4.62 -12.27
CA ALA A 28 -8.88 5.61 -11.20
C ALA A 28 -7.43 6.00 -10.86
N ASP A 29 -6.45 5.17 -11.23
CA ASP A 29 -5.02 5.48 -11.09
C ASP A 29 -4.57 6.65 -12.00
N GLY A 30 -5.32 6.96 -13.05
CA GLY A 30 -5.07 8.09 -13.96
C GLY A 30 -5.68 9.42 -13.51
N LEU A 31 -6.39 9.44 -12.38
CA LEU A 31 -7.03 10.65 -11.86
C LEU A 31 -6.00 11.64 -11.34
N SER A 32 -6.33 12.93 -11.43
CA SER A 32 -5.52 13.97 -10.78
C SER A 32 -5.53 13.78 -9.25
N PRO A 33 -4.45 14.13 -8.53
CA PRO A 33 -4.36 13.92 -7.08
C PRO A 33 -5.46 14.61 -6.28
N THR A 34 -5.96 15.76 -6.76
CA THR A 34 -7.05 16.51 -6.11
C THR A 34 -8.38 15.79 -6.25
N LEU A 35 -8.66 15.22 -7.42
CA LEU A 35 -9.89 14.47 -7.68
C LEU A 35 -9.87 13.09 -7.00
N ALA A 36 -8.74 12.38 -7.05
CA ALA A 36 -8.55 11.11 -6.34
C ALA A 36 -8.81 11.26 -4.83
N ARG A 37 -8.33 12.36 -4.22
CA ARG A 37 -8.57 12.65 -2.79
C ARG A 37 -10.04 12.92 -2.49
N LYS A 38 -10.73 13.71 -3.31
CA LYS A 38 -12.17 13.99 -3.13
C LYS A 38 -13.03 12.73 -3.27
N LEU A 39 -12.67 11.84 -4.19
CA LEU A 39 -13.37 10.58 -4.43
C LEU A 39 -12.97 9.45 -3.46
N GLY A 40 -12.04 9.71 -2.52
CA GLY A 40 -11.59 8.70 -1.55
C GLY A 40 -10.89 7.51 -2.21
N VAL A 41 -10.34 7.67 -3.41
CA VAL A 41 -9.67 6.59 -4.13
C VAL A 41 -8.41 6.20 -3.36
N ARG A 42 -8.45 5.04 -2.72
CA ARG A 42 -7.27 4.45 -2.09
C ARG A 42 -6.34 3.99 -3.20
N SER A 43 -5.09 4.45 -3.14
CA SER A 43 -4.07 3.94 -4.06
C SER A 43 -3.95 2.42 -3.93
N ARG A 44 -3.80 1.75 -5.07
CA ARG A 44 -3.55 0.31 -5.09
C ARG A 44 -2.30 0.03 -4.23
N GLN A 45 -2.40 -0.93 -3.32
CA GLN A 45 -1.26 -1.34 -2.49
C GLN A 45 -0.17 -1.90 -3.42
N LYS A 46 0.86 -1.10 -3.71
CA LYS A 46 1.81 -1.36 -4.82
C LYS A 46 2.67 -2.60 -4.59
N LYS A 47 3.00 -2.95 -3.34
CA LYS A 47 3.74 -4.17 -2.93
C LYS A 47 3.38 -4.58 -1.49
N PRO A 48 3.47 -5.86 -1.11
CA PRO A 48 3.43 -6.27 0.29
C PRO A 48 4.57 -5.58 1.04
N THR A 49 4.25 -4.79 2.07
CA THR A 49 5.26 -4.12 2.92
C THR A 49 5.83 -5.06 3.97
N LYS A 50 5.22 -6.24 4.16
CA LYS A 50 5.61 -7.25 5.15
C LYS A 50 5.65 -8.61 4.47
N GLU A 51 6.72 -9.35 4.72
CA GLU A 51 6.88 -10.73 4.27
C GLU A 51 6.56 -11.68 5.44
N ARG A 52 5.72 -12.70 5.18
CA ARG A 52 5.40 -13.71 6.19
C ARG A 52 6.42 -14.83 6.11
N ILE A 53 7.34 -14.86 7.08
CA ILE A 53 8.31 -15.94 7.23
C ILE A 53 8.04 -16.75 8.50
N THR A 54 8.51 -17.99 8.53
CA THR A 54 8.45 -18.85 9.72
C THR A 54 9.79 -18.78 10.45
N ILE A 55 9.80 -18.20 11.65
CA ILE A 55 10.99 -18.12 12.52
C ILE A 55 10.73 -18.80 13.85
N ARG A 56 11.75 -19.43 14.43
CA ARG A 56 11.69 -19.98 15.79
C ARG A 56 12.09 -18.89 16.78
N ILE A 57 11.19 -18.58 17.72
CA ILE A 57 11.43 -17.63 18.81
C ILE A 57 11.36 -18.41 20.12
N SER A 58 12.18 -18.06 21.10
CA SER A 58 12.11 -18.68 22.43
C SER A 58 10.75 -18.44 23.09
N ARG A 59 10.30 -19.41 23.87
CA ARG A 59 8.97 -19.38 24.51
C ARG A 59 8.82 -18.18 25.44
N GLU A 60 9.84 -17.88 26.26
CA GLU A 60 9.81 -16.75 27.19
C GLU A 60 9.56 -15.41 26.47
N VAL A 61 10.27 -15.17 25.36
CA VAL A 61 10.13 -13.93 24.59
C VAL A 61 8.73 -13.84 24.00
N LEU A 62 8.23 -14.93 23.42
CA LEU A 62 6.90 -14.97 22.83
C LEU A 62 5.80 -14.73 23.88
N ASP A 63 5.93 -15.33 25.06
CA ASP A 63 4.96 -15.20 26.15
C ASP A 63 4.94 -13.75 26.68
N ARG A 64 6.10 -13.10 26.82
CA ARG A 64 6.19 -11.67 27.17
C ARG A 64 5.45 -10.80 26.18
N PHE A 65 5.66 -10.99 24.87
CA PHE A 65 4.96 -10.20 23.86
C PHE A 65 3.46 -10.50 23.86
N ARG A 66 3.04 -11.77 23.94
CA ARG A 66 1.61 -12.14 23.98
C ARG A 66 0.86 -11.53 25.16
N ALA A 67 1.51 -11.48 26.33
CA ALA A 67 0.95 -10.86 27.54
C ALA A 67 0.62 -9.37 27.33
N THR A 68 1.26 -8.72 26.35
CA THR A 68 0.99 -7.32 26.05
C THR A 68 -0.35 -7.07 25.35
N GLY A 69 -1.07 -8.11 24.92
CA GLY A 69 -2.43 -8.04 24.38
C GLY A 69 -2.52 -7.90 22.85
N ASN A 70 -3.62 -7.32 22.38
CA ASN A 70 -3.86 -7.14 20.93
C ASN A 70 -2.71 -6.35 20.28
N GLY A 71 -2.31 -6.72 19.06
CA GLY A 71 -1.19 -6.07 18.37
C GLY A 71 0.20 -6.40 18.92
N TRP A 72 0.36 -7.47 19.71
CA TRP A 72 1.70 -7.90 20.17
C TRP A 72 2.68 -8.18 19.02
N GLN A 73 2.20 -8.70 17.89
CA GLN A 73 3.03 -8.92 16.70
C GLN A 73 3.55 -7.59 16.11
N SER A 74 2.72 -6.54 16.08
CA SER A 74 3.14 -5.21 15.64
C SER A 74 4.19 -4.62 16.57
N ARG A 75 4.06 -4.82 17.89
CA ARG A 75 5.10 -4.39 18.85
C ARG A 75 6.41 -5.14 18.67
N MET A 76 6.34 -6.44 18.39
CA MET A 76 7.53 -7.23 18.06
C MET A 76 8.21 -6.72 16.77
N ASP A 77 7.43 -6.37 15.74
CA ASP A 77 7.93 -5.75 14.50
C ASP A 77 8.64 -4.41 14.76
N GLU A 78 8.10 -3.54 15.61
CA GLU A 78 8.75 -2.27 15.98
C GLU A 78 10.08 -2.48 16.70
N VAL A 79 10.16 -3.42 17.65
CA VAL A 79 11.43 -3.74 18.35
C VAL A 79 12.48 -4.24 17.37
N LEU A 80 12.09 -5.07 16.39
CA LEU A 80 13.02 -5.55 15.36
C LEU A 80 13.52 -4.40 14.47
N LYS A 81 12.66 -3.44 14.11
CA LYS A 81 13.07 -2.25 13.35
C LYS A 81 14.05 -1.38 14.13
N GLU A 82 13.75 -1.11 15.39
CA GLU A 82 14.63 -0.34 16.28
C GLU A 82 15.99 -1.02 16.41
N TRP A 83 16.00 -2.34 16.65
CA TRP A 83 17.24 -3.11 16.74
C TRP A 83 18.07 -2.98 15.45
N VAL A 84 17.44 -3.12 14.27
CA VAL A 84 18.12 -2.92 12.98
C VAL A 84 18.65 -1.50 12.83
N ALA A 85 17.87 -0.47 13.18
CA ALA A 85 18.30 0.92 13.07
C ALA A 85 19.53 1.22 13.93
N THR A 86 19.53 0.77 15.19
CA THR A 86 20.63 0.99 16.13
C THR A 86 21.88 0.20 15.74
N HIS A 87 21.74 -1.05 15.29
CA HIS A 87 22.90 -1.92 15.01
C HIS A 87 23.40 -1.84 13.56
N ALA A 88 22.61 -1.32 12.63
CA ALA A 88 23.09 -0.96 11.29
C ALA A 88 24.02 0.25 11.33
N ALA A 89 23.80 1.18 12.27
CA ALA A 89 24.72 2.29 12.51
C ALA A 89 26.07 1.81 13.04
N ASP A 90 26.05 0.82 13.93
CA ASP A 90 27.25 0.31 14.60
C ASP A 90 28.15 -0.53 13.67
N ARG A 91 27.55 -1.40 12.83
CA ARG A 91 28.31 -2.21 11.85
C ARG A 91 29.01 -1.39 10.76
N ASN A 92 28.53 -0.18 10.47
CA ASN A 92 29.15 0.72 9.49
C ASN A 92 30.39 1.47 10.03
N LEU A 93 30.59 1.50 11.36
CA LEU A 93 31.76 2.12 12.00
C LEU A 93 32.95 1.14 12.09
N THR A 94 32.70 -0.15 12.30
CA THR A 94 33.75 -1.18 12.39
C THR A 94 34.40 -1.51 11.03
N SER A 95 33.71 -1.24 9.91
CA SER A 95 34.25 -1.52 8.56
C SER A 95 35.22 -0.45 8.03
N ARG A 96 35.49 0.64 8.76
CA ARG A 96 36.33 1.77 8.29
C ARG A 96 37.76 1.81 8.85
N HIS A 97 38.15 0.90 9.75
CA HIS A 97 39.46 0.90 10.43
C HIS A 97 40.35 -0.32 10.09
N GLY A 98 40.19 -0.89 8.90
CA GLY A 98 41.02 -2.01 8.44
C GLY A 98 41.39 -1.88 6.97
N ALA A 99 42.34 -1.01 6.67
CA ALA A 99 43.13 -0.97 5.44
C ALA A 99 44.53 -0.44 5.79
#